data_AF-A0AA49KF44-F1
#
_entry.id   AF-A0AA49KF44-F1
#
_cell.length_a   1.000
_cell.length_b   1.000
_cell.length_c   1.000
_cell.angle_alpha   90.00
_cell.angle_beta   90.00
_cell.angle_gamma   90.00
#
_symmetry.space_group_name_H-M   'P 1'
#
loop_
_entity.id
_entity.type
_entity.pdbx_description
1 polymer ?
#
loop_
_entity_poly.entity_id
_entity_poly.type
_entity_poly.pdbx_seq_one_letter_code
_entity_poly.pdbx_strand_id
1 'polypeptide(L)'
;TNHSHATQDLYDAIAAGDYPEWRLFIQTMDPADQDKFDFDPLDVTKIWPEDVFPLQPVGRMVLNRNPDNFFNENEQLAFCPALVVPGITYSDDKLLQTRIFSYADTQRHRLGPNYLQIPVNAPQCAHHNNQPR
;
A
#
# COMPACT_ATOMS: atom_id res chain seq x y z
N THR A 1 2.78 -13.02 28.64
CA THR A 1 2.20 -12.88 27.28
C THR A 1 3.13 -12.00 26.46
N ASN A 2 3.67 -12.47 25.34
CA ASN A 2 4.49 -11.63 24.47
C ASN A 2 3.56 -10.75 23.61
N HIS A 3 3.46 -9.47 23.95
CA HIS A 3 2.61 -8.51 23.23
C HIS A 3 3.14 -8.15 21.84
N SER A 4 4.41 -8.43 21.55
CA SER A 4 5.09 -8.14 20.28
C SER A 4 5.37 -9.42 19.45
N HIS A 5 4.64 -10.51 19.72
CA HIS A 5 4.89 -11.82 19.10
C HIS A 5 4.89 -11.77 17.57
N ALA A 6 3.95 -11.06 16.93
CA ALA A 6 3.90 -10.96 15.47
C ALA A 6 5.11 -10.23 14.87
N THR A 7 5.59 -9.17 15.53
CA THR A 7 6.80 -8.45 15.11
C THR A 7 8.03 -9.33 15.30
N GLN A 8 8.13 -10.01 16.44
CA GLN A 8 9.25 -10.90 16.74
C GLN A 8 9.33 -12.06 15.72
N ASP A 9 8.19 -12.70 15.44
CA ASP A 9 8.07 -13.79 14.47
C ASP A 9 8.57 -13.38 13.07
N LEU A 10 8.13 -12.21 12.58
CA LEU A 10 8.60 -11.69 11.29
C LEU A 10 10.11 -11.44 11.27
N TYR A 11 10.66 -10.83 12.32
CA TYR A 11 12.09 -10.54 12.41
C TYR A 11 12.92 -11.82 12.45
N ASP A 12 12.49 -12.79 13.26
CA ASP A 12 13.18 -14.07 13.45
C ASP A 12 13.13 -14.92 12.17
N ALA A 13 11.98 -14.96 11.49
CA ALA A 13 11.83 -15.66 10.21
C ALA A 13 12.82 -15.12 9.16
N ILE A 14 12.88 -13.79 9.00
CA ILE A 14 13.81 -13.15 8.07
C ILE A 14 15.27 -13.40 8.48
N ALA A 15 15.61 -13.32 9.77
CA ALA A 15 16.95 -13.58 10.27
C ALA A 15 17.39 -15.04 10.08
N ALA A 16 16.45 -15.98 10.14
CA ALA A 16 16.68 -17.41 9.89
C ALA A 16 16.76 -17.76 8.39
N GLY A 17 16.49 -16.81 7.48
CA GLY A 17 16.41 -17.06 6.04
C GLY A 17 15.09 -17.68 5.58
N ASP A 18 14.09 -17.78 6.47
CA ASP A 18 12.74 -18.22 6.16
C ASP A 18 11.90 -17.01 5.70
N TYR A 19 12.16 -16.56 4.48
CA TYR A 19 11.60 -15.32 3.97
C TYR A 19 10.10 -15.44 3.68
N PRO A 20 9.25 -14.66 4.36
CA PRO A 20 7.83 -14.69 4.08
C PRO A 20 7.55 -14.08 2.70
N GLU A 21 6.60 -14.69 1.99
CA GLU A 21 6.32 -14.38 0.60
C GLU A 21 4.82 -14.42 0.28
N TRP A 22 4.39 -13.49 -0.57
CA TRP A 22 3.01 -13.33 -1.01
C TRP A 22 2.94 -13.29 -2.53
N ARG A 23 1.95 -13.98 -3.10
CA ARG A 23 1.59 -13.85 -4.52
C ARG A 23 0.58 -12.73 -4.69
N LEU A 24 0.85 -11.82 -5.61
CA LEU A 24 -0.07 -10.76 -6.00
C LEU A 24 -1.01 -11.27 -7.08
N PHE A 25 -2.30 -11.11 -6.83
CA PHE A 25 -3.37 -11.34 -7.81
C PHE A 25 -4.19 -10.06 -7.99
N ILE A 26 -4.87 -9.94 -9.13
CA ILE A 26 -5.85 -8.88 -9.41
C ILE A 26 -7.16 -9.49 -9.90
N GLN A 27 -8.25 -8.74 -9.71
CA GLN A 27 -9.53 -8.98 -10.36
C GLN A 27 -9.78 -7.84 -11.34
N THR A 28 -10.41 -8.14 -12.48
CA THR A 28 -10.66 -7.16 -13.55
C THR A 28 -12.13 -7.19 -13.93
N MET A 29 -12.74 -6.01 -14.06
CA MET A 29 -14.12 -5.81 -14.52
C MET A 29 -14.12 -4.79 -15.65
N ASP A 30 -14.90 -5.03 -16.71
CA ASP A 30 -15.15 -4.00 -17.71
C ASP A 30 -16.02 -2.90 -17.08
N PRO A 31 -15.64 -1.62 -17.15
CA PRO A 31 -16.47 -0.53 -16.61
C PRO A 31 -17.93 -0.55 -17.11
N ALA A 32 -18.19 -1.07 -18.31
CA ALA A 32 -19.55 -1.21 -18.84
C ALA A 32 -20.41 -2.26 -18.10
N ASP A 33 -19.80 -3.10 -17.27
CA ASP A 33 -20.47 -4.15 -16.49
C ASP A 33 -20.82 -3.71 -15.07
N GLN A 34 -20.42 -2.50 -14.64
CA GLN A 34 -20.53 -2.06 -13.25
C GLN A 34 -21.95 -2.20 -12.66
N ASP A 35 -22.99 -1.92 -13.46
CA ASP A 35 -24.40 -1.96 -13.04
C ASP A 35 -25.08 -3.32 -13.24
N LYS A 36 -24.33 -4.37 -13.63
CA LYS A 36 -24.90 -5.69 -13.97
C LYS A 36 -25.02 -6.64 -12.77
N PHE A 37 -24.54 -6.23 -11.60
CA PHE A 37 -24.47 -7.07 -10.40
C PHE A 37 -25.45 -6.60 -9.32
N ASP A 38 -25.74 -7.47 -8.35
CA ASP A 38 -26.58 -7.19 -7.19
C ASP A 38 -25.86 -6.40 -6.09
N PHE A 39 -24.59 -6.06 -6.32
CA PHE A 39 -23.77 -5.21 -5.47
C PHE A 39 -23.16 -4.07 -6.30
N ASP A 40 -22.84 -2.96 -5.63
CA ASP A 40 -22.02 -1.89 -6.21
C ASP A 40 -20.55 -2.32 -6.15
N PRO A 41 -19.84 -2.42 -7.30
CA PRO A 41 -18.42 -2.76 -7.33
C PRO A 41 -17.52 -1.82 -6.53
N LEU A 42 -17.99 -0.61 -6.22
CA LEU A 42 -17.28 0.42 -5.44
C LEU A 42 -17.70 0.46 -3.96
N ASP A 43 -18.59 -0.43 -3.50
CA ASP A 43 -18.93 -0.60 -2.09
C ASP A 43 -17.89 -1.47 -1.38
N VAL A 44 -17.04 -0.83 -0.57
CA VAL A 44 -15.99 -1.46 0.25
C VAL A 44 -16.49 -2.50 1.26
N THR A 45 -17.79 -2.60 1.49
CA THR A 45 -18.39 -3.61 2.36
C THR A 45 -18.74 -4.90 1.62
N LYS A 46 -18.50 -4.95 0.30
CA LYS A 46 -18.75 -6.10 -0.58
C LYS A 46 -17.44 -6.64 -1.12
N ILE A 47 -17.46 -7.93 -1.44
CA ILE A 47 -16.37 -8.59 -2.16
C ILE A 47 -16.82 -8.85 -3.60
N TRP A 48 -15.88 -8.86 -4.53
CA TRP A 48 -16.14 -9.35 -5.88
C TRP A 48 -16.00 -10.88 -5.85
N PRO A 49 -17.08 -11.65 -6.10
CA PRO A 49 -17.04 -13.09 -6.00
C PRO A 49 -16.00 -13.69 -6.96
N GLU A 50 -15.12 -14.57 -6.47
CA GLU A 50 -14.00 -15.13 -7.25
C GLU A 50 -14.45 -16.09 -8.37
N ASP A 51 -15.67 -16.63 -8.30
CA ASP A 51 -16.30 -17.44 -9.34
C ASP A 51 -16.79 -16.60 -10.53
N VAL A 52 -17.07 -15.31 -10.30
CA VAL A 52 -17.45 -14.33 -11.33
C VAL A 52 -16.24 -13.56 -11.84
N PHE A 53 -15.39 -13.12 -10.92
CA PHE A 53 -14.16 -12.36 -11.19
C PHE A 53 -12.94 -13.16 -10.71
N PRO A 54 -12.41 -14.07 -11.53
CA PRO A 54 -11.33 -14.94 -11.11
C PRO A 54 -10.05 -14.16 -10.82
N LEU A 55 -9.32 -14.60 -9.79
CA LEU A 55 -8.01 -14.05 -9.43
C LEU A 55 -6.98 -14.30 -10.54
N GLN A 56 -6.38 -13.23 -11.06
CA GLN A 56 -5.36 -13.27 -12.10
C GLN A 56 -3.97 -13.01 -11.48
N PRO A 57 -3.00 -13.93 -11.63
CA PRO A 57 -1.68 -13.75 -11.03
C PRO A 57 -0.89 -12.63 -11.73
N VAL A 58 -0.24 -11.78 -10.94
CA VAL A 58 0.59 -10.67 -11.43
C VAL A 58 2.06 -10.84 -11.04
N GLY A 59 2.34 -11.28 -9.81
CA GLY A 59 3.72 -11.38 -9.35
C GLY A 59 3.86 -11.94 -7.94
N ARG A 60 5.06 -11.76 -7.36
CA ARG A 60 5.43 -12.25 -6.04
C ARG A 60 6.23 -11.18 -5.29
N MET A 61 5.92 -10.99 -4.01
CA MET A 61 6.69 -10.16 -3.08
C MET A 61 7.36 -11.07 -2.05
N VAL A 62 8.64 -10.80 -1.75
CA VAL A 62 9.44 -11.54 -0.77
C VAL A 62 10.06 -10.54 0.18
N LEU A 63 9.85 -10.73 1.48
CA LEU A 63 10.52 -9.90 2.50
C LEU A 63 11.78 -10.62 2.96
N ASN A 64 12.95 -10.10 2.58
CA ASN A 64 14.22 -10.79 2.76
C ASN A 64 15.24 -10.02 3.62
N ARG A 65 14.84 -8.89 4.22
CA ARG A 65 15.73 -8.05 5.04
C ARG A 65 14.94 -7.28 6.09
N ASN A 66 15.43 -7.33 7.33
CA ASN A 66 14.93 -6.49 8.43
C ASN A 66 15.50 -5.06 8.31
N PRO A 67 14.85 -4.04 8.89
CA PRO A 67 15.42 -2.70 8.97
C PRO A 67 16.64 -2.68 9.88
N ASP A 68 17.63 -1.86 9.54
CA ASP A 68 18.83 -1.61 10.36
C ASP A 68 18.50 -0.71 11.56
N ASN A 69 17.59 0.26 11.36
CA ASN A 69 17.10 1.14 12.40
C ASN A 69 15.58 1.28 12.35
N PHE A 70 14.89 0.73 13.36
CA PHE A 70 13.44 0.74 13.46
C PHE A 70 12.83 2.14 13.36
N PHE A 71 13.42 3.14 14.02
CA PHE A 71 12.87 4.49 14.01
C PHE A 71 13.01 5.15 12.63
N ASN A 72 14.18 5.02 12.00
CA ASN A 72 14.46 5.65 10.71
C ASN A 72 13.75 4.98 9.54
N GLU A 73 13.49 3.68 9.62
CA GLU A 73 12.96 2.89 8.50
C GLU A 73 11.52 2.41 8.71
N ASN A 74 11.06 2.21 9.94
CA ASN A 74 9.68 1.79 10.21
C ASN A 74 8.84 2.96 10.76
N GLU A 75 9.30 3.62 11.83
CA GLU A 75 8.50 4.67 12.48
C GLU A 75 8.30 5.90 11.59
N GLN A 76 9.29 6.26 10.77
CA GLN A 76 9.20 7.40 9.85
C GLN A 76 8.62 7.05 8.47
N LEU A 77 8.31 5.79 8.21
CA LEU A 77 7.74 5.36 6.93
C LEU A 77 6.33 5.93 6.74
N ALA A 78 6.03 6.40 5.53
CA ALA A 78 4.82 7.14 5.21
C ALA A 78 4.12 6.59 3.96
N PHE A 79 3.19 5.66 4.14
CA PHE A 79 2.33 5.19 3.06
C PHE A 79 1.18 6.15 2.77
N CYS A 80 0.72 6.19 1.53
CA CYS A 80 -0.44 6.97 1.11
C CYS A 80 -1.04 6.36 -0.17
N PRO A 81 -2.36 6.08 -0.22
CA PRO A 81 -2.99 5.53 -1.43
C PRO A 81 -3.02 6.54 -2.59
N ALA A 82 -2.79 7.83 -2.33
CA ALA A 82 -2.67 8.86 -3.37
C ALA A 82 -1.35 8.79 -4.17
N LEU A 83 -0.41 7.94 -3.77
CA LEU A 83 0.87 7.75 -4.44
C LEU A 83 0.73 6.63 -5.47
N VAL A 84 0.29 6.99 -6.68
CA VAL A 84 0.15 6.08 -7.82
C VAL A 84 1.16 6.40 -8.92
N VAL A 85 1.38 5.43 -9.81
CA VAL A 85 2.23 5.56 -11.01
C VAL A 85 1.36 5.64 -12.28
N PRO A 86 1.89 6.15 -13.42
CA PRO A 86 1.15 6.19 -14.67
C PRO A 86 0.58 4.82 -15.04
N GLY A 87 -0.70 4.80 -15.42
CA GLY A 87 -1.46 3.57 -15.72
C GLY A 87 -2.36 3.10 -14.58
N ILE A 88 -2.26 3.69 -13.39
CA ILE A 88 -3.15 3.43 -12.25
C ILE A 88 -3.90 4.71 -11.90
N THR A 89 -5.22 4.60 -11.73
CA THR A 89 -6.09 5.72 -11.31
C THR A 89 -7.10 5.24 -10.27
N TYR A 90 -7.77 6.19 -9.63
CA TYR A 90 -8.77 5.94 -8.60
C TYR A 90 -10.15 5.72 -9.20
N SER A 91 -10.95 4.89 -8.54
CA SER A 91 -12.38 4.79 -8.76
C SER A 91 -13.14 5.80 -7.89
N ASP A 92 -14.45 5.92 -8.11
CA ASP A 92 -15.35 6.78 -7.32
C ASP A 92 -15.80 6.14 -5.99
N ASP A 93 -15.07 5.14 -5.49
CA ASP A 93 -15.25 4.59 -4.14
C ASP A 93 -15.14 5.72 -3.10
N LYS A 94 -16.24 5.98 -2.39
CA LYS A 94 -16.36 7.10 -1.45
C LYS A 94 -15.36 7.01 -0.30
N LEU A 95 -15.00 5.82 0.15
CA LEU A 95 -14.00 5.63 1.20
C LEU A 95 -12.60 5.89 0.66
N LEU A 96 -12.29 5.38 -0.55
CA LEU A 96 -11.01 5.65 -1.22
C LEU A 96 -10.80 7.15 -1.44
N GLN A 97 -11.82 7.85 -1.95
CA GLN A 97 -11.76 9.30 -2.20
C GLN A 97 -11.36 10.09 -0.94
N THR A 98 -11.89 9.70 0.23
CA THR A 98 -11.52 10.32 1.51
C THR A 98 -10.09 9.99 1.92
N ARG A 99 -9.64 8.75 1.69
CA ARG A 99 -8.29 8.28 2.05
C ARG A 99 -7.19 8.95 1.21
N ILE A 100 -7.45 9.24 -0.06
CA ILE A 100 -6.51 9.95 -0.94
C ILE A 100 -6.11 11.30 -0.34
N PHE A 101 -7.06 11.99 0.31
CA PHE A 101 -6.77 13.22 1.04
C PHE A 101 -6.09 12.97 2.39
N SER A 102 -6.69 12.12 3.23
CA SER A 102 -6.37 12.00 4.66
C SER A 102 -4.91 11.60 4.94
N TYR A 103 -4.33 10.70 4.14
CA TYR A 103 -3.00 10.18 4.43
C TYR A 103 -1.94 11.28 4.28
N ALA A 104 -1.96 12.05 3.20
CA ALA A 104 -1.00 13.14 3.02
C ALA A 104 -1.14 14.23 4.09
N ASP A 105 -2.37 14.51 4.54
CA ASP A 105 -2.62 15.47 5.63
C ASP A 105 -1.99 15.00 6.95
N THR A 106 -2.27 13.76 7.37
CA THR A 106 -1.69 13.23 8.62
C THR A 106 -0.18 13.15 8.59
N GLN A 107 0.46 12.84 7.45
CA GLN A 107 1.92 12.82 7.36
C GLN A 107 2.54 14.20 7.57
N ARG A 108 1.90 15.28 7.09
CA ARG A 108 2.40 16.64 7.33
C ARG A 108 2.38 17.00 8.81
N HIS A 109 1.36 16.55 9.53
CA HIS A 109 1.29 16.72 10.99
C HIS A 109 2.34 15.86 11.71
N ARG A 110 2.48 14.58 11.32
CA ARG A 110 3.33 13.60 12.00
C ARG A 110 4.83 13.77 11.74
N LEU A 111 5.22 14.09 10.51
CA LEU A 111 6.61 14.08 10.03
C LEU A 111 7.06 15.42 9.43
N GLY A 112 6.15 16.39 9.32
CA GLY A 112 6.41 17.68 8.68
C GLY A 112 6.18 17.68 7.18
N PRO A 113 6.23 18.86 6.52
CA PRO A 113 5.84 19.02 5.12
C PRO A 113 6.77 18.30 4.13
N ASN A 114 8.03 18.07 4.51
CA ASN A 114 9.06 17.46 3.67
C ASN A 114 9.26 15.96 3.94
N TYR A 115 8.26 15.26 4.48
CA TYR A 115 8.38 13.84 4.85
C TYR A 115 8.79 12.92 3.69
N LEU A 116 8.52 13.31 2.43
CA LEU A 116 8.96 12.60 1.23
C LEU A 116 10.48 12.69 0.97
N GLN A 117 11.20 13.56 1.68
CA GLN A 117 12.66 13.67 1.61
C GLN A 117 13.36 12.78 2.65
N ILE A 118 12.63 12.19 3.60
CA ILE A 118 13.18 11.23 4.57
C ILE A 118 13.68 10.01 3.78
N PRO A 119 14.88 9.46 4.06
CA PRO A 119 15.50 8.43 3.22
C PRO A 119 14.61 7.22 2.90
N VAL A 120 13.80 6.77 3.86
CA VAL A 120 12.90 5.62 3.66
C VAL A 120 11.68 5.93 2.76
N ASN A 121 11.30 7.21 2.64
CA ASN A 121 10.17 7.68 1.83
C ASN A 121 10.62 8.23 0.47
N ALA A 122 11.91 8.48 0.29
CA ALA A 122 12.44 9.11 -0.91
C ALA A 122 12.32 8.19 -2.13
N PRO A 123 11.86 8.71 -3.29
CA PRO A 123 11.81 7.91 -4.51
C PRO A 123 13.22 7.53 -4.95
N GLN A 124 13.38 6.31 -5.46
CA GLN A 124 14.65 5.84 -6.04
C GLN A 124 14.88 6.39 -7.46
N CYS A 125 13.84 6.94 -8.09
CA CYS A 125 13.92 7.59 -9.39
C CYS A 125 14.15 9.10 -9.26
N ALA A 126 14.65 9.72 -10.34
CA ALA A 126 14.85 11.16 -10.37
C ALA A 126 13.51 11.90 -10.22
N HIS A 127 13.45 12.86 -9.30
CA HIS A 127 12.28 13.69 -9.05
C HIS A 127 12.71 15.16 -8.95
N HIS A 128 12.17 15.99 -9.83
CA HIS A 128 12.45 17.42 -9.89
C HIS A 128 11.13 18.20 -9.97
N ASN A 129 10.95 19.16 -9.07
CA ASN A 129 9.81 20.07 -9.07
C ASN A 129 10.25 21.46 -8.59
N ASN A 130 9.31 22.41 -8.56
CA ASN A 130 9.57 23.78 -8.12
C ASN A 130 9.26 24.02 -6.62
N GLN A 131 9.11 22.95 -5.82
CA GLN A 131 8.88 23.10 -4.39
C GLN A 131 10.21 23.48 -3.71
N PRO A 132 10.25 24.56 -2.90
CA PRO A 132 11.43 24.86 -2.11
C PRO A 132 11.68 23.75 -1.10
N ARG A 133 12.96 23.47 -0.79
CA ARG A 133 13.31 22.55 0.28
C ARG A 133 12.95 23.12 1.64
#